data_AF-A0A6C0J2K5-F1
#
_entry.id   AF-A0A6C0J2K5-F1
#
_cell.length_a   1.000
_cell.length_b   1.000
_cell.length_c   1.000
_cell.angle_alpha   90.00
_cell.angle_beta   90.00
_cell.angle_gamma   90.00
#
_symmetry.space_group_name_H-M   'P 1'
#
loop_
_entity.id
_entity.type
_entity.pdbx_description
1 polymer ?
#
loop_
_entity_poly.entity_id
_entity_poly.type
_entity_poly.pdbx_seq_one_letter_code
_entity_poly.pdbx_strand_id
1 'polypeptide(L)'
;MSKCKIEGCNKYSSYGYDVDNKYLRCTLHKEDGMIDIKSKNRTTKCICGKNPFYGYKGQRPKFCAVCKDPNDPNLINVYEKTCNNCSKIGYYTHQGTNLFYCIDHKEITMINYKKKNLQQKETYICVCGTKFNEKKYKINETDEQFSCYLCHIKNKPKKGYCHCGKRATFGITEAARCKEHIEEGMNDIKNVNKKCKCGSNIIMLYGIVGNKKASHCRKCKTPDMVDINNYSSRCKCKVNLIALYGYVGDKKPSCCTFCKKDDMRNIRDPMCKNIEGLCQQAGNKKYKGYCTFCYSHLFPNDVLTKNISKKSKELKIRDFINEYYDDFIHDKPIIIGDGCDCTNRRRIDFRKIIGNTMLAIEVDEFQHKRYDPKDEEARYNDMMMVFSGKWFYIRYNPDTYRDVNNNIQNP
;
A
#
# COMPACT_ATOMS: atom_id res chain seq x y z
N MET A 1 -23.36 28.57 16.17
CA MET A 1 -24.12 28.39 17.42
C MET A 1 -23.66 29.45 18.40
N SER A 2 -24.58 30.27 18.93
CA SER A 2 -24.26 31.26 19.97
C SER A 2 -24.20 30.61 21.35
N LYS A 3 -23.46 31.23 22.27
CA LYS A 3 -23.50 30.85 23.70
C LYS A 3 -24.82 31.32 24.31
N CYS A 4 -25.25 30.62 25.36
CA CYS A 4 -26.38 31.04 26.16
C CYS A 4 -26.13 32.45 26.74
N LYS A 5 -27.12 33.35 26.64
CA LYS A 5 -27.02 34.74 27.14
C LYS A 5 -27.14 34.89 28.67
N ILE A 6 -26.96 33.82 29.43
CA ILE A 6 -26.88 33.88 30.90
C ILE A 6 -25.40 34.03 31.25
N GLU A 7 -25.05 35.04 32.03
CA GLU A 7 -23.67 35.23 32.50
C GLU A 7 -23.17 33.98 33.23
N GLY A 8 -21.93 33.58 32.93
CA GLY A 8 -21.33 32.35 33.46
C GLY A 8 -21.79 31.04 32.79
N CYS A 9 -22.75 31.05 31.87
CA CYS A 9 -23.18 29.84 31.17
C CYS A 9 -22.30 29.51 29.96
N ASN A 10 -21.59 28.38 30.02
CA ASN A 10 -20.76 27.88 28.91
C ASN A 10 -21.51 26.98 27.90
N LYS A 11 -22.81 26.76 28.07
CA LYS A 11 -23.62 25.95 27.15
C LYS A 11 -24.06 26.76 25.92
N TYR A 12 -24.18 26.09 24.78
CA TYR A 12 -24.74 26.68 23.55
C TYR A 12 -26.24 26.92 23.69
N SER A 13 -26.74 28.00 23.09
CA SER A 13 -28.18 28.26 23.03
C SER A 13 -28.84 27.43 21.93
N SER A 14 -30.02 26.90 22.26
CA SER A 14 -30.91 26.12 21.40
C SER A 14 -32.36 26.61 21.42
N TYR A 15 -32.72 27.44 22.40
CA TYR A 15 -34.06 27.97 22.63
C TYR A 15 -34.13 29.49 22.38
N GLY A 16 -35.29 29.96 21.94
CA GLY A 16 -35.60 31.36 21.67
C GLY A 16 -37.09 31.58 21.44
N TYR A 17 -37.49 32.82 21.13
CA TYR A 17 -38.89 33.17 20.86
C TYR A 17 -39.24 33.00 19.38
N ASP A 18 -40.52 32.76 19.11
CA ASP A 18 -41.03 32.42 17.77
C ASP A 18 -40.96 33.58 16.76
N VAL A 19 -40.73 34.80 17.25
CA VAL A 19 -40.77 36.05 16.48
C VAL A 19 -39.52 36.33 15.66
N ASP A 20 -38.33 35.97 16.15
CA ASP A 20 -37.05 36.40 15.55
C ASP A 20 -36.07 35.25 15.26
N ASN A 21 -36.45 34.01 15.55
CA ASN A 21 -35.63 32.80 15.37
C ASN A 21 -34.21 32.90 15.98
N LYS A 22 -34.00 33.74 17.01
CA LYS A 22 -32.69 33.89 17.63
C LYS A 22 -32.44 32.83 18.70
N TYR A 23 -31.22 32.31 18.72
CA TYR A 23 -30.75 31.37 19.75
C TYR A 23 -30.31 32.15 21.01
N LEU A 24 -31.15 32.16 22.05
CA LEU A 24 -30.97 32.97 23.28
C LEU A 24 -30.52 32.12 24.48
N ARG A 25 -31.16 30.98 24.70
CA ARG A 25 -31.00 30.16 25.93
C ARG A 25 -30.66 28.71 25.64
N CYS A 26 -29.95 28.07 26.56
CA CYS A 26 -29.74 26.62 26.52
C CYS A 26 -30.95 25.89 27.13
N THR A 27 -31.00 24.57 27.02
CA THR A 27 -32.10 23.75 27.55
C THR A 27 -32.37 23.96 29.04
N LEU A 28 -31.34 24.24 29.85
CA LEU A 28 -31.50 24.49 31.29
C LEU A 28 -31.95 25.91 31.63
N HIS A 29 -31.77 26.86 30.72
CA HIS A 29 -32.09 28.27 30.95
C HIS A 29 -33.24 28.73 30.05
N LYS A 30 -34.07 27.80 29.56
CA LYS A 30 -35.25 28.16 28.77
C LYS A 30 -36.23 28.90 29.69
N GLU A 31 -36.80 29.98 29.17
CA GLU A 31 -37.88 30.72 29.83
C GLU A 31 -39.22 30.24 29.26
N ASP A 32 -40.30 30.54 29.98
CA ASP A 32 -41.64 30.19 29.50
C ASP A 32 -41.94 30.91 28.18
N GLY A 33 -42.60 30.21 27.26
CA GLY A 33 -42.82 30.68 25.89
C GLY A 33 -41.62 30.56 24.93
N MET A 34 -40.45 30.08 25.37
CA MET A 34 -39.34 29.79 24.45
C MET A 34 -39.48 28.41 23.79
N ILE A 35 -39.26 28.37 22.49
CA ILE A 35 -39.31 27.16 21.66
C ILE A 35 -37.90 26.70 21.25
N ASP A 36 -37.76 25.40 20.97
CA ASP A 36 -36.52 24.86 20.39
C ASP A 36 -36.40 25.27 18.92
N ILE A 37 -35.62 26.34 18.68
CA ILE A 37 -35.37 26.91 17.35
C ILE A 37 -34.69 25.89 16.43
N LYS A 38 -33.85 25.01 16.97
CA LYS A 38 -33.15 23.98 16.19
C LYS A 38 -34.14 22.91 15.71
N SER A 39 -35.14 22.59 16.50
CA SER A 39 -36.17 21.60 16.17
C SER A 39 -37.27 22.18 15.27
N LYS A 40 -37.68 23.43 15.49
CA LYS A 40 -38.60 24.18 14.60
C LYS A 40 -38.06 24.26 13.16
N ASN A 41 -36.78 24.62 13.01
CA ASN A 41 -36.15 24.72 11.69
C ASN A 41 -35.85 23.36 11.02
N ARG A 42 -36.07 22.24 11.73
CA ARG A 42 -35.87 20.87 11.24
C ARG A 42 -37.16 20.22 10.72
N THR A 43 -38.33 20.75 11.02
CA THR A 43 -39.61 20.11 10.68
C THR A 43 -40.19 20.59 9.36
N THR A 44 -39.60 20.18 8.23
CA THR A 44 -40.41 19.91 7.04
C THR A 44 -40.94 18.49 7.22
N LYS A 45 -42.21 18.34 7.59
CA LYS A 45 -42.87 17.02 7.63
C LYS A 45 -43.49 16.74 6.26
N CYS A 46 -43.51 15.46 5.86
CA CYS A 46 -44.30 15.05 4.72
C CYS A 46 -45.79 15.31 5.00
N ILE A 47 -46.62 15.43 3.96
CA ILE A 47 -48.08 15.58 4.10
C ILE A 47 -48.74 14.48 4.96
N CYS A 48 -48.11 13.32 5.06
CA CYS A 48 -48.56 12.19 5.88
C CYS A 48 -47.98 12.18 7.31
N GLY A 49 -47.30 13.25 7.75
CA GLY A 49 -46.67 13.37 9.07
C GLY A 49 -45.33 12.62 9.23
N LYS A 50 -44.96 11.75 8.28
CA LYS A 50 -43.67 11.04 8.29
C LYS A 50 -42.49 11.98 7.97
N ASN A 51 -41.29 11.57 8.37
CA ASN A 51 -40.07 12.28 8.01
C ASN A 51 -39.82 12.14 6.50
N PRO A 52 -39.62 13.26 5.77
CA PRO A 52 -39.35 13.20 4.35
C PRO A 52 -37.88 12.89 4.06
N PHE A 53 -37.66 12.09 3.01
CA PHE A 53 -36.34 11.72 2.49
C PHE A 53 -36.15 12.10 1.02
N TYR A 54 -37.24 12.40 0.32
CA TYR A 54 -37.26 12.69 -1.11
C TYR A 54 -37.56 14.17 -1.39
N GLY A 55 -36.89 14.73 -2.39
CA GLY A 55 -37.03 16.13 -2.80
C GLY A 55 -36.18 16.44 -4.04
N TYR A 56 -36.13 17.71 -4.42
CA TYR A 56 -35.36 18.16 -5.57
C TYR A 56 -33.91 18.47 -5.18
N LYS A 57 -32.98 18.32 -6.14
CA LYS A 57 -31.55 18.57 -5.93
C LYS A 57 -31.32 19.98 -5.37
N GLY A 58 -30.59 20.07 -4.25
CA GLY A 58 -30.30 21.32 -3.55
C GLY A 58 -31.42 21.86 -2.66
N GLN A 59 -32.60 21.21 -2.62
CA GLN A 59 -33.73 21.59 -1.78
C GLN A 59 -33.88 20.66 -0.57
N ARG A 60 -34.63 21.11 0.45
CA ARG A 60 -35.02 20.26 1.59
C ARG A 60 -36.02 19.18 1.15
N PRO A 61 -35.95 17.96 1.72
CA PRO A 61 -36.88 16.90 1.36
C PRO A 61 -38.29 17.25 1.83
N LYS A 62 -39.28 16.98 0.96
CA LYS A 62 -40.70 17.24 1.23
C LYS A 62 -41.53 15.95 1.30
N PHE A 63 -41.05 14.86 0.69
CA PHE A 63 -41.82 13.62 0.55
C PHE A 63 -41.15 12.45 1.27
N CYS A 64 -41.95 11.59 1.90
CA CYS A 64 -41.48 10.28 2.38
C CYS A 64 -41.53 9.25 1.24
N ALA A 65 -40.94 8.07 1.44
CA ALA A 65 -40.84 7.05 0.41
C ALA A 65 -42.19 6.62 -0.22
N VAL A 66 -43.28 6.71 0.54
CA VAL A 66 -44.64 6.35 0.07
C VAL A 66 -45.45 7.53 -0.48
N CYS A 67 -45.02 8.77 -0.23
CA CYS A 67 -45.69 9.97 -0.75
C CYS A 67 -44.88 10.64 -1.86
N LYS A 68 -43.81 10.01 -2.33
CA LYS A 68 -43.02 10.47 -3.47
C LYS A 68 -43.79 10.15 -4.75
N ASP A 69 -43.77 11.02 -5.73
CA ASP A 69 -44.25 10.67 -7.07
C ASP A 69 -43.23 9.71 -7.71
N PRO A 70 -43.59 8.45 -8.01
CA PRO A 70 -42.68 7.51 -8.64
C PRO A 70 -42.34 7.87 -10.10
N ASN A 71 -43.15 8.72 -10.74
CA ASN A 71 -42.99 9.10 -12.15
C ASN A 71 -42.21 10.41 -12.35
N ASP A 72 -41.85 11.13 -11.28
CA ASP A 72 -41.00 12.32 -11.36
C ASP A 72 -39.51 11.91 -11.26
N PRO A 73 -38.74 11.90 -12.38
CA PRO A 73 -37.34 11.49 -12.38
C PRO A 73 -36.41 12.48 -11.67
N ASN A 74 -36.87 13.70 -11.39
CA ASN A 74 -36.09 14.72 -10.69
C ASN A 74 -36.22 14.60 -9.17
N LEU A 75 -37.09 13.71 -8.69
CA LEU A 75 -37.33 13.48 -7.28
C LEU A 75 -36.34 12.45 -6.72
N ILE A 76 -35.30 12.95 -6.06
CA ILE A 76 -34.21 12.14 -5.54
C ILE A 76 -34.33 11.94 -4.03
N ASN A 77 -33.77 10.86 -3.51
CA ASN A 77 -33.50 10.77 -2.08
C ASN A 77 -32.36 11.75 -1.76
N VAL A 78 -32.69 12.88 -1.13
CA VAL A 78 -31.72 13.97 -0.90
C VAL A 78 -30.64 13.61 0.13
N TYR A 79 -30.82 12.51 0.87
CA TYR A 79 -29.82 11.96 1.78
C TYR A 79 -28.96 10.89 1.13
N GLU A 80 -29.35 10.40 -0.06
CA GLU A 80 -28.56 9.44 -0.82
C GLU A 80 -27.35 10.17 -1.40
N LYS A 81 -26.17 9.75 -0.94
CA LYS A 81 -24.90 10.37 -1.28
C LYS A 81 -24.47 9.87 -2.64
N THR A 82 -25.10 10.36 -3.70
CA THR A 82 -24.73 10.03 -5.07
C THR A 82 -23.44 10.71 -5.48
N CYS A 83 -22.72 10.09 -6.41
CA CYS A 83 -21.50 10.63 -6.97
C CYS A 83 -21.81 11.94 -7.71
N ASN A 84 -21.00 12.98 -7.49
CA ASN A 84 -21.22 14.28 -8.12
C ASN A 84 -21.04 14.23 -9.65
N ASN A 85 -20.30 13.24 -10.16
CA ASN A 85 -19.95 13.12 -11.57
C ASN A 85 -20.72 11.99 -12.29
N CYS A 86 -21.51 11.18 -11.58
CA CYS A 86 -22.31 10.11 -12.19
C CYS A 86 -23.42 9.60 -11.25
N SER A 87 -24.35 8.78 -11.75
CA SER A 87 -25.47 8.27 -10.95
C SER A 87 -25.12 7.14 -9.95
N LYS A 88 -23.84 6.79 -9.81
CA LYS A 88 -23.39 5.75 -8.86
C LYS A 88 -23.43 6.28 -7.42
N ILE A 89 -23.55 5.39 -6.43
CA ILE A 89 -23.40 5.77 -5.01
C ILE A 89 -21.99 6.28 -4.76
N GLY A 90 -21.89 7.45 -4.12
CA GLY A 90 -20.65 8.08 -3.69
C GLY A 90 -20.26 7.63 -2.29
N TYR A 91 -19.00 7.23 -2.12
CA TYR A 91 -18.40 6.78 -0.86
C TYR A 91 -17.26 7.67 -0.39
N TYR A 92 -16.70 8.49 -1.29
CA TYR A 92 -15.53 9.32 -1.06
C TYR A 92 -15.92 10.79 -1.03
N THR A 93 -15.29 11.59 -0.18
CA THR A 93 -15.57 13.03 -0.01
C THR A 93 -14.30 13.78 0.38
N HIS A 94 -14.22 15.07 0.09
CA HIS A 94 -13.16 15.90 0.67
C HIS A 94 -13.49 16.22 2.14
N GLN A 95 -12.47 16.32 2.97
CA GLN A 95 -12.65 16.68 4.37
C GLN A 95 -13.32 18.06 4.47
N GLY A 96 -14.45 18.14 5.19
CA GLY A 96 -15.22 19.37 5.35
C GLY A 96 -16.22 19.68 4.23
N THR A 97 -16.35 18.83 3.20
CA THR A 97 -17.35 19.02 2.14
C THR A 97 -18.51 18.01 2.27
N ASN A 98 -19.63 18.33 1.59
CA ASN A 98 -20.79 17.44 1.43
C ASN A 98 -20.91 16.91 -0.01
N LEU A 99 -19.82 16.95 -0.78
CA LEU A 99 -19.75 16.38 -2.12
C LEU A 99 -19.25 14.95 -2.02
N PHE A 100 -19.92 14.02 -2.70
CA PHE A 100 -19.59 12.59 -2.66
C PHE A 100 -19.21 12.09 -4.05
N TYR A 101 -18.31 11.11 -4.10
CA TYR A 101 -17.74 10.56 -5.32
C TYR A 101 -17.69 9.04 -5.26
N CYS A 102 -17.94 8.36 -6.39
CA CYS A 102 -17.79 6.91 -6.50
C CYS A 102 -16.31 6.52 -6.55
N ILE A 103 -16.01 5.21 -6.57
CA ILE A 103 -14.63 4.73 -6.69
C ILE A 103 -13.95 5.19 -7.98
N ASP A 104 -14.69 5.22 -9.09
CA ASP A 104 -14.16 5.62 -10.40
C ASP A 104 -13.81 7.11 -10.48
N HIS A 105 -14.47 7.93 -9.65
CA HIS A 105 -14.25 9.38 -9.55
C HIS A 105 -13.57 9.76 -8.23
N LYS A 106 -12.90 8.82 -7.57
CA LYS A 106 -12.15 9.07 -6.35
C LYS A 106 -10.83 9.73 -6.69
N GLU A 107 -10.60 10.92 -6.14
CA GLU A 107 -9.28 11.54 -6.12
C GLU A 107 -8.47 11.15 -4.89
N ILE A 108 -7.15 11.26 -4.99
CA ILE A 108 -6.22 10.85 -3.93
C ILE A 108 -6.44 11.59 -2.61
N THR A 109 -7.00 12.79 -2.65
CA THR A 109 -7.29 13.64 -1.48
C THR A 109 -8.65 13.36 -0.86
N MET A 110 -9.48 12.49 -1.46
CA MET A 110 -10.82 12.17 -0.97
C MET A 110 -10.79 11.01 0.02
N ILE A 111 -11.46 11.20 1.16
CA ILE A 111 -11.58 10.21 2.24
C ILE A 111 -12.90 9.45 2.15
N ASN A 112 -12.90 8.19 2.56
CA ASN A 112 -14.14 7.43 2.67
C ASN A 112 -14.96 7.93 3.88
N TYR A 113 -16.14 8.48 3.65
CA TYR A 113 -16.91 9.09 4.74
C TYR A 113 -17.47 8.09 5.75
N LYS A 114 -17.63 6.81 5.37
CA LYS A 114 -18.10 5.75 6.28
C LYS A 114 -17.00 5.27 7.23
N LYS A 115 -15.72 5.49 6.88
CA LYS A 115 -14.54 5.06 7.66
C LYS A 115 -13.87 6.21 8.42
N LYS A 116 -14.57 7.34 8.65
CA LYS A 116 -14.04 8.55 9.32
C LYS A 116 -13.39 8.29 10.70
N ASN A 117 -13.75 7.21 11.39
CA ASN A 117 -13.22 6.85 12.71
C ASN A 117 -12.04 5.86 12.69
N LEU A 118 -11.53 5.47 11.52
CA LEU A 118 -10.27 4.74 11.37
C LEU A 118 -9.12 5.72 11.13
N GLN A 119 -8.92 6.67 12.04
CA GLN A 119 -7.66 7.40 12.13
C GLN A 119 -6.68 6.56 12.95
N GLN A 120 -5.82 5.80 12.25
CA GLN A 120 -4.37 5.68 12.51
C GLN A 120 -3.79 4.44 11.81
N LYS A 121 -2.66 4.66 11.11
CA LYS A 121 -1.73 3.68 10.51
C LYS A 121 -1.94 3.25 9.05
N GLU A 122 -2.47 4.13 8.20
CA GLU A 122 -1.99 4.09 6.81
C GLU A 122 -0.76 4.97 6.69
N THR A 123 0.41 4.34 6.62
CA THR A 123 1.65 5.01 6.27
C THR A 123 1.44 5.71 4.93
N TYR A 124 1.44 7.05 4.93
CA TYR A 124 1.39 7.86 3.71
C TYR A 124 2.64 7.56 2.87
N ILE A 125 2.50 6.64 1.92
CA ILE A 125 3.53 6.36 0.91
C ILE A 125 3.47 7.52 -0.08
N CYS A 126 4.55 8.31 -0.15
CA CYS A 126 4.73 9.25 -1.25
C CYS A 126 4.65 8.48 -2.58
N VAL A 127 3.83 8.94 -3.51
CA VAL A 127 3.75 8.41 -4.90
C VAL A 127 5.13 8.40 -5.59
N CYS A 128 6.07 9.20 -5.09
CA CYS A 128 7.46 9.28 -5.54
C CYS A 128 8.41 8.17 -5.02
N GLY A 129 7.98 7.31 -4.10
CA GLY A 129 8.79 6.20 -3.58
C GLY A 129 9.95 6.59 -2.65
N THR A 130 10.04 7.83 -2.18
CA THR A 130 11.08 8.23 -1.20
C THR A 130 10.66 7.89 0.23
N LYS A 131 11.58 7.29 1.00
CA LYS A 131 11.38 7.02 2.43
C LYS A 131 11.62 8.31 3.23
N PHE A 132 10.60 8.78 3.94
CA PHE A 132 10.71 9.89 4.88
C PHE A 132 11.58 9.48 6.08
N ASN A 133 12.45 10.38 6.56
CA ASN A 133 13.29 10.15 7.73
C ASN A 133 12.83 11.03 8.90
N GLU A 134 12.01 10.44 9.77
CA GLU A 134 11.37 11.10 10.92
C GLU A 134 12.38 11.68 11.93
N LYS A 135 13.61 11.16 11.98
CA LYS A 135 14.62 11.63 12.95
C LYS A 135 15.20 13.02 12.64
N LYS A 136 14.93 13.58 11.46
CA LYS A 136 15.57 14.83 11.01
C LYS A 136 14.61 16.04 10.97
N TYR A 137 13.29 15.82 11.04
CA TYR A 137 12.31 16.89 10.87
C TYR A 137 11.19 16.74 11.90
N LYS A 138 11.01 17.74 12.76
CA LYS A 138 9.81 17.85 13.61
C LYS A 138 8.64 18.30 12.74
N ILE A 139 7.58 17.49 12.68
CA ILE A 139 6.33 17.83 12.00
C ILE A 139 5.45 18.50 13.05
N ASN A 140 4.92 19.69 12.77
CA ASN A 140 3.92 20.34 13.62
C ASN A 140 2.51 19.97 13.12
N GLU A 141 1.52 19.97 14.02
CA GLU A 141 0.13 19.51 13.79
C GLU A 141 -0.62 20.24 12.66
N THR A 142 -0.07 21.32 12.10
CA THR A 142 -0.63 22.04 10.95
C THR A 142 -0.11 21.55 9.59
N ASP A 143 0.88 20.66 9.55
CA ASP A 143 1.55 20.19 8.31
C ASP A 143 0.98 18.87 7.75
N GLU A 144 -0.08 18.32 8.35
CA GLU A 144 -0.67 17.02 7.97
C GLU A 144 -1.36 16.99 6.60
N GLN A 145 -1.62 18.13 5.97
CA GLN A 145 -2.50 18.19 4.80
C GLN A 145 -1.83 17.97 3.43
N PHE A 146 -0.50 17.79 3.36
CA PHE A 146 0.20 17.89 2.08
C PHE A 146 1.47 17.04 1.97
N SER A 147 1.31 15.71 1.93
CA SER A 147 2.46 14.80 1.74
C SER A 147 3.14 14.90 0.36
N CYS A 148 2.53 15.55 -0.63
CA CYS A 148 3.15 15.82 -1.93
C CYS A 148 3.50 17.31 -2.19
N TYR A 149 2.69 18.25 -1.72
CA TYR A 149 2.94 19.69 -1.89
C TYR A 149 4.13 20.19 -1.06
N LEU A 150 4.41 19.57 0.11
CA LEU A 150 5.67 19.77 0.83
C LEU A 150 6.89 19.19 0.08
N CYS A 151 6.70 18.17 -0.76
CA CYS A 151 7.75 17.58 -1.59
C CYS A 151 8.14 18.49 -2.77
N HIS A 152 7.18 19.23 -3.33
CA HIS A 152 7.41 20.06 -4.52
C HIS A 152 7.77 21.54 -4.25
N ILE A 153 7.35 22.13 -3.12
CA ILE A 153 7.53 23.58 -2.89
C ILE A 153 8.55 23.92 -1.80
N LYS A 154 8.74 23.07 -0.77
CA LYS A 154 9.71 23.35 0.31
C LYS A 154 11.01 22.54 0.23
N ASN A 155 11.03 21.44 -0.53
CA ASN A 155 12.23 20.62 -0.67
C ASN A 155 12.93 20.94 -1.99
N LYS A 156 13.81 21.96 -1.97
CA LYS A 156 14.92 21.96 -2.95
C LYS A 156 15.55 20.57 -2.93
N PRO A 157 15.73 19.90 -4.08
CA PRO A 157 16.35 18.59 -4.08
C PRO A 157 17.70 18.70 -3.38
N LYS A 158 18.04 17.68 -2.58
CA LYS A 158 19.35 17.63 -1.90
C LYS A 158 20.43 17.96 -2.93
N LYS A 159 21.37 18.85 -2.58
CA LYS A 159 22.48 19.23 -3.46
C LYS A 159 23.09 18.00 -4.15
N GLY A 160 23.09 17.98 -5.49
CA GLY A 160 23.54 16.85 -6.31
C GLY A 160 22.48 15.80 -6.68
N TYR A 161 21.21 16.06 -6.41
CA TYR A 161 20.07 15.21 -6.79
C TYR A 161 19.05 15.97 -7.62
N CYS A 162 18.35 15.23 -8.48
CA CYS A 162 17.21 15.69 -9.27
C CYS A 162 15.93 15.66 -8.40
N HIS A 163 14.91 16.42 -8.77
CA HIS A 163 13.60 16.42 -8.07
C HIS A 163 12.94 15.04 -8.00
N CYS A 164 13.23 14.14 -8.94
CA CYS A 164 12.77 12.74 -8.90
C CYS A 164 13.54 11.86 -7.90
N GLY A 165 14.50 12.42 -7.14
CA GLY A 165 15.32 11.69 -6.18
C GLY A 165 16.51 10.92 -6.78
N LYS A 166 16.66 10.87 -8.12
CA LYS A 166 17.85 10.30 -8.79
C LYS A 166 19.03 11.28 -8.70
N ARG A 167 20.26 10.78 -8.79
CA ARG A 167 21.46 11.66 -8.81
C ARG A 167 21.41 12.59 -10.02
N ALA A 168 21.71 13.86 -9.79
CA ALA A 168 21.82 14.84 -10.86
C ALA A 168 23.20 14.78 -11.51
N THR A 169 23.21 14.66 -12.83
CA THR A 169 24.42 14.67 -13.66
C THR A 169 24.36 15.69 -14.79
N PHE A 170 23.16 16.14 -15.15
CA PHE A 170 22.90 17.07 -16.25
C PHE A 170 22.50 18.46 -15.76
N GLY A 171 22.86 19.48 -16.53
CA GLY A 171 22.43 20.87 -16.31
C GLY A 171 23.16 21.84 -17.25
N ILE A 172 22.95 23.15 -17.03
CA ILE A 172 23.57 24.21 -17.83
C ILE A 172 24.93 24.59 -17.22
N THR A 173 24.93 25.10 -15.99
CA THR A 173 26.15 25.47 -15.24
C THR A 173 26.44 24.50 -14.09
N GLU A 174 25.39 24.00 -13.44
CA GLU A 174 25.47 23.02 -12.36
C GLU A 174 24.54 21.82 -12.59
N ALA A 175 24.94 20.65 -12.09
CA ALA A 175 24.17 19.43 -12.27
C ALA A 175 22.92 19.44 -11.37
N ALA A 176 21.75 19.59 -11.97
CA ALA A 176 20.46 19.66 -11.31
C ALA A 176 19.46 18.58 -11.76
N ARG A 177 19.66 17.98 -12.94
CA ARG A 177 18.76 16.97 -13.52
C ARG A 177 19.42 15.60 -13.70
N CYS A 178 18.60 14.55 -13.68
CA CYS A 178 19.02 13.21 -14.05
C CYS A 178 18.83 12.95 -15.56
N LYS A 179 19.32 11.83 -16.08
CA LYS A 179 19.26 11.48 -17.51
C LYS A 179 17.83 11.46 -18.11
N GLU A 180 16.82 11.17 -17.30
CA GLU A 180 15.41 11.12 -17.74
C GLU A 180 14.72 12.48 -17.75
N HIS A 181 15.33 13.50 -17.14
CA HIS A 181 14.76 14.85 -17.02
C HIS A 181 15.70 15.88 -17.67
N ILE A 182 16.29 15.53 -18.81
CA ILE A 182 17.14 16.44 -19.59
C ILE A 182 16.24 17.40 -20.34
N GLU A 183 16.51 18.69 -20.21
CA GLU A 183 15.87 19.75 -20.97
C GLU A 183 16.84 20.26 -22.05
N GLU A 184 16.31 20.97 -23.04
CA GLU A 184 17.10 21.55 -24.13
C GLU A 184 18.20 22.47 -23.57
N GLY A 185 19.41 22.35 -24.12
CA GLY A 185 20.59 23.10 -23.65
C GLY A 185 21.31 22.51 -22.43
N MET A 186 20.82 21.44 -21.81
CA MET A 186 21.51 20.79 -20.69
C MET A 186 22.58 19.78 -21.16
N ASN A 187 23.75 19.83 -20.54
CA ASN A 187 24.88 18.94 -20.81
C ASN A 187 25.20 18.03 -19.61
N ASP A 188 25.86 16.89 -19.84
CA ASP A 188 26.34 16.02 -18.74
C ASP A 188 27.54 16.63 -18.03
N ILE A 189 27.29 17.51 -17.07
CA ILE A 189 28.31 18.23 -16.30
C ILE A 189 29.20 17.28 -15.49
N LYS A 190 28.66 16.15 -14.99
CA LYS A 190 29.41 15.27 -14.08
C LYS A 190 30.30 14.24 -14.77
N ASN A 191 30.03 13.91 -16.03
CA ASN A 191 30.77 12.87 -16.75
C ASN A 191 31.52 13.37 -17.99
N VAL A 192 31.63 14.70 -18.22
CA VAL A 192 32.41 15.28 -19.35
C VAL A 192 33.80 14.65 -19.47
N ASN A 193 34.55 14.64 -18.36
CA ASN A 193 35.94 14.16 -18.32
C ASN A 193 36.08 12.65 -18.17
N LYS A 194 34.96 11.92 -18.20
CA LYS A 194 34.94 10.45 -18.10
C LYS A 194 34.68 9.78 -19.44
N LYS A 195 34.69 10.51 -20.55
CA LYS A 195 34.48 9.92 -21.89
C LYS A 195 35.78 9.31 -22.42
N CYS A 196 35.65 8.20 -23.16
CA CYS A 196 36.78 7.54 -23.80
C CYS A 196 37.29 8.35 -24.99
N LYS A 197 38.63 8.32 -25.21
CA LYS A 197 39.27 9.01 -26.33
C LYS A 197 38.85 8.52 -27.72
N CYS A 198 38.23 7.34 -27.81
CA CYS A 198 37.77 6.76 -29.07
C CYS A 198 36.53 7.45 -29.67
N GLY A 199 36.07 8.58 -29.12
CA GLY A 199 34.90 9.32 -29.61
C GLY A 199 33.54 8.71 -29.24
N SER A 200 33.49 7.50 -28.67
CA SER A 200 32.25 6.94 -28.16
C SER A 200 31.78 7.73 -26.93
N ASN A 201 30.51 8.14 -26.87
CA ASN A 201 29.88 8.78 -25.70
C ASN A 201 29.75 7.81 -24.49
N ILE A 202 30.67 6.86 -24.35
CA ILE A 202 30.71 5.82 -23.33
C ILE A 202 31.74 6.20 -22.27
N ILE A 203 31.36 6.00 -21.00
CA ILE A 203 32.19 6.28 -19.84
C ILE A 203 33.41 5.32 -19.80
N MET A 204 34.59 5.88 -19.53
CA MET A 204 35.82 5.16 -19.21
C MET A 204 35.67 4.49 -17.85
N LEU A 205 35.77 3.16 -17.84
CA LEU A 205 35.70 2.34 -16.64
C LEU A 205 36.95 1.47 -16.48
N TYR A 206 37.64 1.19 -17.58
CA TYR A 206 38.73 0.23 -17.66
C TYR A 206 40.09 0.92 -17.67
N GLY A 207 41.07 0.32 -16.99
CA GLY A 207 42.45 0.80 -16.93
C GLY A 207 43.39 -0.27 -16.38
N ILE A 208 44.68 0.06 -16.30
CA ILE A 208 45.72 -0.84 -15.79
C ILE A 208 45.72 -0.81 -14.25
N VAL A 209 45.89 -1.99 -13.64
CA VAL A 209 46.01 -2.14 -12.18
C VAL A 209 47.16 -1.27 -11.65
N GLY A 210 46.89 -0.48 -10.62
CA GLY A 210 47.84 0.48 -10.04
C GLY A 210 47.64 1.91 -10.54
N ASN A 211 47.02 2.12 -11.71
CA ASN A 211 46.57 3.44 -12.12
C ASN A 211 45.27 3.81 -11.40
N LYS A 212 45.23 4.97 -10.76
CA LYS A 212 44.04 5.47 -10.04
C LYS A 212 42.92 5.95 -10.99
N LYS A 213 43.19 6.11 -12.29
CA LYS A 213 42.23 6.62 -13.28
C LYS A 213 41.96 5.59 -14.38
N ALA A 214 40.68 5.41 -14.71
CA ALA A 214 40.26 4.67 -15.90
C ALA A 214 40.62 5.46 -17.17
N SER A 215 41.00 4.74 -18.23
CA SER A 215 41.45 5.29 -19.50
C SER A 215 40.65 4.81 -20.72
N HIS A 216 39.93 3.69 -20.60
CA HIS A 216 39.22 3.06 -21.71
C HIS A 216 37.77 2.75 -21.36
N CYS A 217 36.87 2.87 -22.34
CA CYS A 217 35.52 2.35 -22.22
C CYS A 217 35.50 0.83 -22.36
N ARG A 218 34.34 0.22 -22.08
CA ARG A 218 34.16 -1.24 -22.20
C ARG A 218 34.50 -1.79 -23.59
N LYS A 219 34.33 -0.99 -24.65
CA LYS A 219 34.61 -1.40 -26.04
C LYS A 219 36.11 -1.31 -26.39
N CYS A 220 36.84 -0.40 -25.75
CA CYS A 220 38.25 -0.16 -26.04
C CYS A 220 39.18 -0.78 -24.99
N LYS A 221 38.65 -1.57 -24.05
CA LYS A 221 39.49 -2.24 -23.05
C LYS A 221 40.40 -3.26 -23.74
N THR A 222 41.65 -3.35 -23.30
CA THR A 222 42.53 -4.47 -23.64
C THR A 222 42.33 -5.63 -22.65
N PRO A 223 42.80 -6.86 -22.95
CA PRO A 223 42.73 -7.99 -22.03
C PRO A 223 43.33 -7.71 -20.65
N ASP A 224 44.38 -6.89 -20.59
CA ASP A 224 45.11 -6.55 -19.34
C ASP A 224 44.42 -5.45 -18.51
N MET A 225 43.36 -4.83 -19.04
CA MET A 225 42.64 -3.76 -18.35
C MET A 225 41.48 -4.29 -17.51
N VAL A 226 41.38 -3.77 -16.29
CA VAL A 226 40.33 -4.08 -15.33
C VAL A 226 39.42 -2.87 -15.13
N ASP A 227 38.18 -3.12 -14.70
CA ASP A 227 37.31 -2.05 -14.21
C ASP A 227 37.90 -1.46 -12.93
N ILE A 228 38.48 -0.26 -13.01
CA ILE A 228 39.23 0.38 -11.92
C ILE A 228 38.31 0.66 -10.71
N ASN A 229 37.03 0.97 -10.96
CA ASN A 229 36.09 1.28 -9.89
C ASN A 229 35.70 0.03 -9.09
N ASN A 230 35.64 -1.12 -9.77
CA ASN A 230 35.23 -2.38 -9.17
C ASN A 230 36.41 -3.31 -8.82
N TYR A 231 37.64 -2.99 -9.21
CA TYR A 231 38.81 -3.84 -9.02
C TYR A 231 39.01 -4.29 -7.57
N SER A 232 38.87 -3.39 -6.60
CA SER A 232 39.03 -3.71 -5.18
C SER A 232 37.96 -4.67 -4.61
N SER A 233 36.88 -4.90 -5.35
CA SER A 233 35.82 -5.86 -5.00
C SER A 233 36.01 -7.21 -5.70
N ARG A 234 37.06 -7.38 -6.50
CA ARG A 234 37.36 -8.61 -7.24
C ARG A 234 38.42 -9.42 -6.52
N CYS A 235 38.40 -10.73 -6.76
CA CYS A 235 39.43 -11.62 -6.26
C CYS A 235 40.71 -11.44 -7.08
N LYS A 236 41.87 -11.51 -6.40
CA LYS A 236 43.19 -11.41 -7.06
C LYS A 236 43.48 -12.57 -8.01
N CYS A 237 42.96 -13.77 -7.75
CA CYS A 237 43.25 -14.95 -8.56
C CYS A 237 42.61 -14.87 -9.96
N LYS A 238 41.42 -14.27 -10.09
CA LYS A 238 40.78 -13.95 -11.38
C LYS A 238 40.00 -12.65 -11.23
N VAL A 239 40.43 -11.59 -11.91
CA VAL A 239 39.84 -10.25 -11.84
C VAL A 239 38.35 -10.20 -12.22
N ASN A 240 37.85 -11.22 -12.92
CA ASN A 240 36.43 -11.35 -13.26
C ASN A 240 35.58 -11.98 -12.15
N LEU A 241 36.18 -12.62 -11.14
CA LEU A 241 35.45 -13.19 -10.01
C LEU A 241 35.30 -12.17 -8.89
N ILE A 242 34.10 -12.07 -8.32
CA ILE A 242 33.84 -11.17 -7.21
C ILE A 242 34.43 -11.77 -5.92
N ALA A 243 35.06 -10.92 -5.11
CA ALA A 243 35.46 -11.29 -3.76
C ALA A 243 34.21 -11.35 -2.87
N LEU A 244 33.98 -12.50 -2.24
CA LEU A 244 32.86 -12.74 -1.33
C LEU A 244 33.35 -13.09 0.07
N TYR A 245 34.54 -13.69 0.17
CA TYR A 245 35.07 -14.27 1.40
C TYR A 245 36.17 -13.39 2.00
N GLY A 246 36.22 -13.35 3.33
CA GLY A 246 37.22 -12.66 4.15
C GLY A 246 37.21 -13.21 5.58
N TYR A 247 38.08 -12.67 6.43
CA TYR A 247 38.12 -13.04 7.84
C TYR A 247 37.04 -12.30 8.64
N VAL A 248 36.66 -12.87 9.79
CA VAL A 248 35.70 -12.23 10.71
C VAL A 248 36.30 -10.90 11.18
N GLY A 249 35.58 -9.80 10.95
CA GLY A 249 36.03 -8.44 11.27
C GLY A 249 36.61 -7.66 10.08
N ASP A 250 36.88 -8.32 8.95
CA ASP A 250 37.32 -7.64 7.74
C ASP A 250 36.25 -6.67 7.23
N LYS A 251 36.67 -5.46 6.85
CA LYS A 251 35.77 -4.45 6.26
C LYS A 251 35.35 -4.80 4.83
N LYS A 252 36.13 -5.62 4.12
CA LYS A 252 35.91 -5.98 2.72
C LYS A 252 36.37 -7.42 2.45
N PRO A 253 35.64 -8.18 1.61
CA PRO A 253 36.08 -9.51 1.19
C PRO A 253 37.37 -9.41 0.36
N SER A 254 38.23 -10.41 0.50
CA SER A 254 39.55 -10.47 -0.13
C SER A 254 39.62 -11.51 -1.26
N CYS A 255 38.74 -12.54 -1.25
CA CYS A 255 38.81 -13.62 -2.23
C CYS A 255 37.44 -14.18 -2.67
N CYS A 256 37.43 -14.88 -3.80
CA CYS A 256 36.26 -15.58 -4.32
C CYS A 256 36.09 -16.96 -3.66
N THR A 257 35.00 -17.66 -3.99
CA THR A 257 34.68 -18.97 -3.40
C THR A 257 35.72 -20.06 -3.67
N PHE A 258 36.48 -19.95 -4.75
CA PHE A 258 37.53 -20.91 -5.12
C PHE A 258 38.87 -20.61 -4.48
N CYS A 259 39.04 -19.37 -4.03
CA CYS A 259 40.28 -18.87 -3.42
C CYS A 259 40.08 -18.68 -1.90
N LYS A 260 38.97 -19.19 -1.33
CA LYS A 260 38.67 -19.16 0.11
C LYS A 260 39.54 -20.17 0.85
N LYS A 261 40.00 -19.79 2.05
CA LYS A 261 40.61 -20.69 3.03
C LYS A 261 39.54 -21.16 4.02
N ASP A 262 39.82 -22.22 4.78
CA ASP A 262 38.83 -22.85 5.67
C ASP A 262 38.27 -21.86 6.72
N ASP A 263 39.10 -20.96 7.24
CA ASP A 263 38.68 -19.95 8.23
C ASP A 263 37.97 -18.72 7.64
N MET A 264 37.87 -18.63 6.31
CA MET A 264 37.24 -17.48 5.65
C MET A 264 35.74 -17.67 5.50
N ARG A 265 34.97 -16.63 5.85
CA ARG A 265 33.51 -16.62 5.74
C ARG A 265 33.06 -15.67 4.65
N ASN A 266 31.87 -15.90 4.09
CA ASN A 266 31.24 -14.91 3.22
C ASN A 266 30.86 -13.68 4.06
N ILE A 267 31.64 -12.59 3.93
CA ILE A 267 31.42 -11.34 4.67
C ILE A 267 30.64 -10.31 3.84
N ARG A 268 30.47 -10.58 2.54
CA ARG A 268 29.63 -9.74 1.68
C ARG A 268 28.15 -10.02 1.90
N ASP A 269 27.81 -11.30 1.99
CA ASP A 269 26.48 -11.83 2.27
C ASP A 269 26.55 -12.62 3.58
N PRO A 270 26.49 -11.94 4.74
CA PRO A 270 26.78 -12.55 6.03
C PRO A 270 25.80 -13.70 6.34
N MET A 271 26.37 -14.79 6.84
CA MET A 271 25.63 -15.99 7.24
C MET A 271 24.69 -15.69 8.42
N CYS A 272 23.70 -16.57 8.60
CA CYS A 272 22.82 -16.56 9.75
C CYS A 272 23.64 -16.53 11.06
N LYS A 273 23.29 -15.62 11.96
CA LYS A 273 23.94 -15.48 13.27
C LYS A 273 23.69 -16.64 14.25
N ASN A 274 22.88 -17.64 13.90
CA ASN A 274 22.65 -18.79 14.78
C ASN A 274 23.94 -19.58 14.98
N ILE A 275 24.11 -20.09 16.21
CA ILE A 275 25.29 -20.72 16.82
C ILE A 275 26.36 -21.11 15.80
N GLU A 276 27.45 -20.34 15.84
CA GLU A 276 28.78 -20.62 15.28
C GLU A 276 28.88 -21.23 13.87
N GLY A 277 27.86 -21.06 13.02
CA GLY A 277 27.91 -21.50 11.62
C GLY A 277 27.32 -22.89 11.35
N LEU A 278 26.65 -23.51 12.32
CA LEU A 278 25.83 -24.71 12.07
C LEU A 278 24.68 -24.41 11.09
N CYS A 279 24.15 -23.17 11.15
CA CYS A 279 23.20 -22.71 10.16
C CYS A 279 23.93 -22.17 8.92
N GLN A 280 23.99 -22.99 7.87
CA GLN A 280 24.58 -22.62 6.58
C GLN A 280 23.69 -21.70 5.72
N GLN A 281 22.63 -21.12 6.29
CA GLN A 281 21.74 -20.21 5.58
C GLN A 281 22.23 -18.76 5.65
N ALA A 282 21.90 -17.95 4.65
CA ALA A 282 22.18 -16.52 4.66
C ALA A 282 21.35 -15.79 5.73
N GLY A 283 21.97 -14.82 6.40
CA GLY A 283 21.33 -13.97 7.39
C GLY A 283 20.48 -12.89 6.74
N ASN A 284 19.31 -12.61 7.30
CA ASN A 284 18.42 -11.56 6.80
C ASN A 284 18.50 -10.31 7.68
N LYS A 285 18.78 -9.14 7.08
CA LYS A 285 18.85 -7.86 7.81
C LYS A 285 17.55 -7.49 8.51
N LYS A 286 16.38 -7.82 7.93
CA LYS A 286 15.06 -7.62 8.56
C LYS A 286 14.96 -8.41 9.87
N TYR A 287 15.54 -9.61 9.90
CA TYR A 287 15.52 -10.52 11.04
C TYR A 287 16.85 -10.47 11.82
N LYS A 288 17.40 -9.25 11.99
CA LYS A 288 18.59 -8.94 12.80
C LYS A 288 19.86 -9.73 12.44
N GLY A 289 19.94 -10.29 11.23
CA GLY A 289 21.06 -11.11 10.74
C GLY A 289 20.87 -12.62 10.91
N TYR A 290 19.70 -13.09 11.32
CA TYR A 290 19.34 -14.51 11.33
C TYR A 290 18.56 -14.88 10.05
N CYS A 291 18.58 -16.14 9.64
CA CYS A 291 17.62 -16.64 8.67
C CYS A 291 16.22 -16.69 9.32
N THR A 292 15.16 -16.74 8.50
CA THR A 292 13.76 -16.76 8.99
C THR A 292 13.50 -17.91 9.96
N PHE A 293 14.00 -19.10 9.64
CA PHE A 293 13.87 -20.30 10.46
C PHE A 293 14.54 -20.15 11.83
N CYS A 294 15.81 -19.74 11.87
CA CYS A 294 16.52 -19.57 13.13
C CYS A 294 15.92 -18.42 13.95
N TYR A 295 15.52 -17.33 13.29
CA TYR A 295 14.89 -16.21 13.99
C TYR A 295 13.57 -16.64 14.65
N SER A 296 12.74 -17.41 13.96
CA SER A 296 11.44 -17.84 14.53
C SER A 296 11.60 -18.79 15.71
N HIS A 297 12.61 -19.66 15.70
CA HIS A 297 12.86 -20.62 16.78
C HIS A 297 13.57 -19.98 17.98
N LEU A 298 14.53 -19.08 17.74
CA LEU A 298 15.27 -18.40 18.81
C LEU A 298 14.49 -17.25 19.44
N PHE A 299 13.59 -16.61 18.67
CA PHE A 299 12.81 -15.44 19.10
C PHE A 299 11.31 -15.63 18.85
N PRO A 300 10.66 -16.68 19.43
CA PRO A 300 9.27 -17.01 19.13
C PRO A 300 8.27 -15.89 19.49
N ASN A 301 8.57 -15.11 20.52
CA ASN A 301 7.69 -14.04 21.02
C ASN A 301 7.93 -12.67 20.36
N ASP A 302 8.94 -12.53 19.49
CA ASP A 302 9.24 -11.26 18.81
C ASP A 302 8.16 -10.92 17.77
N VAL A 303 7.77 -9.64 17.68
CA VAL A 303 6.71 -9.17 16.76
C VAL A 303 7.03 -9.51 15.31
N LEU A 304 8.32 -9.54 14.93
CA LEU A 304 8.74 -9.91 13.58
C LEU A 304 8.53 -11.41 13.31
N THR A 305 8.58 -12.26 14.33
CA THR A 305 8.34 -13.71 14.19
C THR A 305 6.90 -14.02 13.86
N LYS A 306 5.94 -13.26 14.41
CA LYS A 306 4.50 -13.33 14.05
C LYS A 306 4.23 -13.09 12.56
N ASN A 307 5.18 -12.46 11.86
CA ASN A 307 5.11 -12.18 10.42
C ASN A 307 5.93 -13.15 9.57
N ILE A 308 6.70 -14.07 10.17
CA ILE A 308 7.49 -15.08 9.45
C ILE A 308 6.60 -16.25 9.00
N SER A 309 5.60 -16.64 9.81
CA SER A 309 4.74 -17.80 9.58
C SER A 309 3.46 -17.52 8.76
N LYS A 310 3.29 -16.30 8.24
CA LYS A 310 2.02 -15.90 7.61
C LYS A 310 2.08 -16.05 6.09
N LYS A 311 1.22 -16.91 5.53
CA LYS A 311 0.74 -16.88 4.14
C LYS A 311 0.25 -15.46 3.80
N SER A 312 1.18 -14.62 3.33
CA SER A 312 1.04 -13.17 3.49
C SER A 312 0.06 -12.52 2.51
N LYS A 313 -0.28 -13.21 1.40
CA LYS A 313 -1.23 -12.70 0.40
C LYS A 313 -2.61 -13.29 0.64
N GLU A 314 -2.72 -14.59 0.89
CA GLU A 314 -3.97 -15.24 1.32
C GLU A 314 -4.60 -14.54 2.54
N LEU A 315 -3.82 -14.19 3.57
CA LEU A 315 -4.37 -13.46 4.73
C LEU A 315 -4.79 -12.02 4.42
N LYS A 316 -4.15 -11.34 3.46
CA LYS A 316 -4.61 -10.02 3.02
C LYS A 316 -5.95 -10.12 2.30
N ILE A 317 -6.12 -11.16 1.48
CA ILE A 317 -7.37 -11.46 0.80
C ILE A 317 -8.44 -11.82 1.82
N ARG A 318 -8.11 -12.61 2.85
CA ARG A 318 -9.00 -12.89 3.98
C ARG A 318 -9.47 -11.61 4.65
N ASP A 319 -8.53 -10.74 5.03
CA ASP A 319 -8.84 -9.50 5.72
C ASP A 319 -9.71 -8.59 4.82
N PHE A 320 -9.45 -8.55 3.51
CA PHE A 320 -10.31 -7.86 2.54
C PHE A 320 -11.70 -8.49 2.44
N ILE A 321 -11.82 -9.81 2.23
CA ILE A 321 -13.11 -10.48 2.12
C ILE A 321 -13.94 -10.24 3.38
N ASN A 322 -13.35 -10.44 4.57
CA ASN A 322 -14.02 -10.23 5.85
C ASN A 322 -14.38 -8.76 6.11
N GLU A 323 -13.73 -7.81 5.44
CA GLU A 323 -14.06 -6.39 5.55
C GLU A 323 -15.31 -6.02 4.73
N TYR A 324 -15.59 -6.73 3.64
CA TYR A 324 -16.68 -6.41 2.71
C TYR A 324 -17.83 -7.42 2.71
N TYR A 325 -17.58 -8.64 3.16
CA TYR A 325 -18.50 -9.76 3.08
C TYR A 325 -18.46 -10.60 4.34
N ASP A 326 -19.64 -10.85 4.91
CA ASP A 326 -19.80 -11.70 6.09
C ASP A 326 -19.87 -13.20 5.70
N ASP A 327 -19.76 -14.08 6.70
CA ASP A 327 -19.97 -15.54 6.62
C ASP A 327 -19.02 -16.35 5.72
N PHE A 328 -17.92 -15.77 5.25
CA PHE A 328 -16.88 -16.55 4.59
C PHE A 328 -16.10 -17.39 5.61
N ILE A 329 -15.99 -18.69 5.33
CA ILE A 329 -15.19 -19.62 6.12
C ILE A 329 -13.82 -19.76 5.44
N HIS A 330 -12.76 -19.44 6.19
CA HIS A 330 -11.37 -19.48 5.72
C HIS A 330 -10.62 -20.69 6.27
N ASP A 331 -9.98 -21.48 5.40
CA ASP A 331 -9.06 -22.60 5.70
C ASP A 331 -9.54 -23.59 6.79
N LYS A 332 -10.84 -23.94 6.73
CA LYS A 332 -11.43 -24.97 7.61
C LYS A 332 -11.87 -26.19 6.80
N PRO A 333 -11.81 -27.41 7.36
CA PRO A 333 -12.46 -28.58 6.76
C PRO A 333 -13.94 -28.32 6.48
N ILE A 334 -14.48 -28.93 5.43
CA ILE A 334 -15.92 -28.90 5.15
C ILE A 334 -16.57 -29.99 6.00
N ILE A 335 -17.50 -29.61 6.88
CA ILE A 335 -18.27 -30.53 7.71
C ILE A 335 -19.74 -30.30 7.36
N ILE A 336 -20.42 -31.33 6.86
CA ILE A 336 -21.84 -31.29 6.51
C ILE A 336 -22.50 -32.46 7.24
N GLY A 337 -23.27 -32.15 8.28
CA GLY A 337 -23.97 -33.12 9.13
C GLY A 337 -23.41 -33.24 10.54
N ASP A 338 -24.31 -33.48 11.50
CA ASP A 338 -23.99 -33.70 12.92
C ASP A 338 -23.78 -35.21 13.16
N GLY A 339 -22.56 -35.72 12.97
CA GLY A 339 -22.21 -37.01 13.56
C GLY A 339 -21.43 -38.05 12.75
N CYS A 340 -20.58 -37.68 11.78
CA CYS A 340 -19.61 -38.64 11.23
C CYS A 340 -18.18 -38.08 11.25
N ASP A 341 -17.26 -38.85 11.83
CA ASP A 341 -15.82 -38.57 11.91
C ASP A 341 -15.07 -38.92 10.61
N CYS A 342 -15.80 -39.15 9.52
CA CYS A 342 -15.29 -39.68 8.27
C CYS A 342 -14.45 -38.64 7.47
N THR A 343 -13.18 -38.53 7.87
CA THR A 343 -11.90 -38.31 7.15
C THR A 343 -11.76 -37.38 5.94
N ASN A 344 -12.77 -36.63 5.47
CA ASN A 344 -12.53 -35.66 4.40
C ASN A 344 -11.98 -34.34 4.96
N ARG A 345 -10.65 -34.30 5.19
CA ARG A 345 -9.91 -33.13 5.70
C ARG A 345 -9.65 -32.05 4.64
N ARG A 346 -10.32 -32.09 3.48
CA ARG A 346 -10.09 -31.12 2.40
C ARG A 346 -10.57 -29.74 2.84
N ARG A 347 -9.78 -28.72 2.48
CA ARG A 347 -9.99 -27.32 2.85
C ARG A 347 -9.95 -26.48 1.58
N ILE A 348 -10.89 -25.57 1.46
CA ILE A 348 -10.89 -24.49 0.47
C ILE A 348 -10.34 -23.28 1.19
N ASP A 349 -9.54 -22.45 0.50
CA ASP A 349 -9.05 -21.21 1.08
C ASP A 349 -10.21 -20.37 1.60
N PHE A 350 -11.19 -19.99 0.77
CA PHE A 350 -12.41 -19.33 1.23
C PHE A 350 -13.67 -19.99 0.68
N ARG A 351 -14.70 -20.12 1.51
CA ARG A 351 -16.01 -20.57 1.03
C ARG A 351 -17.18 -19.89 1.71
N LYS A 352 -18.29 -19.79 1.00
CA LYS A 352 -19.60 -19.39 1.54
C LYS A 352 -20.71 -20.18 0.85
N ILE A 353 -21.68 -20.66 1.64
CA ILE A 353 -22.89 -21.31 1.11
C ILE A 353 -23.97 -20.23 0.95
N ILE A 354 -24.55 -20.15 -0.25
CA ILE A 354 -25.64 -19.23 -0.60
C ILE A 354 -26.78 -20.06 -1.19
N GLY A 355 -27.84 -20.30 -0.40
CA GLY A 355 -28.89 -21.25 -0.77
C GLY A 355 -28.31 -22.66 -0.96
N ASN A 356 -28.57 -23.29 -2.11
CA ASN A 356 -27.99 -24.60 -2.47
C ASN A 356 -26.73 -24.47 -3.35
N THR A 357 -25.95 -23.41 -3.17
CA THR A 357 -24.76 -23.12 -3.98
C THR A 357 -23.55 -22.83 -3.09
N MET A 358 -22.45 -23.56 -3.30
CA MET A 358 -21.15 -23.32 -2.70
C MET A 358 -20.37 -22.33 -3.57
N LEU A 359 -20.06 -21.16 -3.02
CA LEU A 359 -19.09 -20.24 -3.59
C LEU A 359 -17.73 -20.53 -2.95
N ALA A 360 -16.78 -20.99 -3.76
CA ALA A 360 -15.42 -21.35 -3.37
C ALA A 360 -14.42 -20.38 -4.02
N ILE A 361 -13.48 -19.84 -3.24
CA ILE A 361 -12.39 -18.98 -3.72
C ILE A 361 -11.08 -19.63 -3.32
N GLU A 362 -10.22 -19.94 -4.30
CA GLU A 362 -8.87 -20.47 -4.09
C GLU A 362 -7.85 -19.38 -4.44
N VAL A 363 -6.87 -19.17 -3.55
CA VAL A 363 -5.77 -18.22 -3.74
C VAL A 363 -4.58 -18.97 -4.30
N ASP A 364 -4.45 -18.89 -5.62
CA ASP A 364 -3.39 -19.56 -6.36
C ASP A 364 -2.13 -18.69 -6.39
N GLU A 365 -1.32 -18.78 -5.33
CA GLU A 365 0.03 -18.21 -5.33
C GLU A 365 0.93 -19.00 -6.30
N PHE A 366 1.69 -18.29 -7.13
CA PHE A 366 2.67 -18.80 -8.10
C PHE A 366 2.09 -19.56 -9.32
N GLN A 367 0.80 -19.38 -9.63
CA GLN A 367 0.10 -19.98 -10.78
C GLN A 367 0.11 -21.52 -10.78
N HIS A 368 0.12 -22.16 -9.60
CA HIS A 368 0.04 -23.61 -9.44
C HIS A 368 0.99 -24.43 -10.33
N LYS A 369 2.15 -23.88 -10.73
CA LYS A 369 3.12 -24.51 -11.67
C LYS A 369 3.71 -25.85 -11.20
N ARG A 370 3.37 -26.31 -10.01
CA ARG A 370 3.95 -27.48 -9.34
C ARG A 370 2.92 -28.58 -9.01
N TYR A 371 1.64 -28.39 -9.31
CA TYR A 371 0.60 -29.38 -9.01
C TYR A 371 0.49 -30.44 -10.11
N ASP A 372 0.23 -31.69 -9.69
CA ASP A 372 -0.13 -32.79 -10.58
C ASP A 372 -1.63 -32.67 -10.94
N PRO A 373 -1.98 -32.55 -12.24
CA PRO A 373 -3.37 -32.46 -12.68
C PRO A 373 -4.29 -33.59 -12.16
N LYS A 374 -3.74 -34.79 -11.93
CA LYS A 374 -4.53 -35.93 -11.44
C LYS A 374 -4.93 -35.81 -9.96
N ASP A 375 -4.07 -35.24 -9.12
CA ASP A 375 -4.37 -34.99 -7.71
C ASP A 375 -5.41 -33.87 -7.56
N GLU A 376 -5.38 -32.91 -8.49
CA GLU A 376 -6.35 -31.82 -8.53
C GLU A 376 -7.76 -32.30 -8.93
N GLU A 377 -7.86 -33.19 -9.92
CA GLU A 377 -9.12 -33.84 -10.31
C GLU A 377 -9.70 -34.68 -9.17
N ALA A 378 -8.86 -35.50 -8.52
CA ALA A 378 -9.28 -36.29 -7.35
C ALA A 378 -9.77 -35.39 -6.21
N ARG A 379 -9.10 -34.26 -5.95
CA ARG A 379 -9.51 -33.27 -4.95
C ARG A 379 -10.89 -32.67 -5.26
N TYR A 380 -11.18 -32.31 -6.51
CA TYR A 380 -12.50 -31.78 -6.87
C TYR A 380 -13.60 -32.83 -6.72
N ASN A 381 -13.32 -34.08 -7.12
CA ASN A 381 -14.26 -35.20 -6.96
C ASN A 381 -14.57 -35.46 -5.47
N ASP A 382 -13.54 -35.49 -4.61
CA ASP A 382 -13.71 -35.61 -3.15
C ASP A 382 -14.63 -34.52 -2.59
N MET A 383 -14.51 -33.29 -3.10
CA MET A 383 -15.30 -32.15 -2.62
C MET A 383 -16.75 -32.19 -3.09
N MET A 384 -17.01 -32.63 -4.33
CA MET A 384 -18.38 -32.82 -4.84
C MET A 384 -19.15 -33.87 -4.05
N MET A 385 -18.45 -34.90 -3.56
CA MET A 385 -19.05 -35.91 -2.68
C MET A 385 -19.42 -35.34 -1.31
N VAL A 386 -18.69 -34.35 -0.81
CA VAL A 386 -18.95 -33.72 0.49
C VAL A 386 -20.14 -32.75 0.42
N PHE A 387 -20.28 -31.99 -0.66
CA PHE A 387 -21.43 -31.09 -0.87
C PHE A 387 -22.03 -31.29 -2.27
N SER A 388 -23.22 -31.88 -2.31
CA SER A 388 -23.94 -32.21 -3.55
C SER A 388 -24.73 -31.04 -4.17
N GLY A 389 -24.56 -29.82 -3.67
CA GLY A 389 -25.18 -28.62 -4.24
C GLY A 389 -24.44 -28.11 -5.49
N LYS A 390 -24.83 -26.92 -5.97
CA LYS A 390 -24.14 -26.26 -7.08
C LYS A 390 -22.81 -25.66 -6.61
N TRP A 391 -21.80 -25.59 -7.47
CA TRP A 391 -20.50 -25.01 -7.13
C TRP A 391 -20.12 -23.88 -8.09
N PHE A 392 -19.61 -22.80 -7.53
CA PHE A 392 -18.91 -21.74 -8.26
C PHE A 392 -17.50 -21.59 -7.70
N TYR A 393 -16.50 -21.77 -8.56
CA TYR A 393 -15.09 -21.59 -8.21
C TYR A 393 -14.56 -20.28 -8.78
N ILE A 394 -13.93 -19.49 -7.92
CA ILE A 394 -13.12 -18.32 -8.29
C ILE A 394 -11.68 -18.66 -7.95
N ARG A 395 -10.82 -18.72 -8.96
CA ARG A 395 -9.37 -18.79 -8.75
C ARG A 395 -8.78 -17.41 -8.87
N TYR A 396 -8.19 -16.93 -7.78
CA TYR A 396 -7.55 -15.62 -7.75
C TYR A 396 -6.05 -15.80 -7.59
N ASN A 397 -5.29 -15.30 -8.56
CA ASN A 397 -3.84 -15.27 -8.50
C ASN A 397 -3.39 -13.88 -8.00
N PRO A 398 -2.80 -13.76 -6.79
CA PRO A 398 -2.30 -12.51 -6.25
C PRO A 398 -0.89 -12.14 -6.75
N ASP A 399 -0.33 -12.91 -7.68
CA ASP A 399 1.00 -12.69 -8.22
C ASP A 399 0.98 -12.01 -9.59
N THR A 400 1.99 -11.17 -9.81
CA THR A 400 2.34 -10.71 -11.14
C THR A 400 2.59 -11.90 -12.06
N TYR A 401 1.89 -11.96 -13.19
CA TYR A 401 2.08 -13.03 -14.17
C TYR A 401 2.26 -12.47 -15.58
N ARG A 402 2.68 -13.34 -16.49
CA ARG A 402 2.73 -13.03 -17.93
C ARG A 402 1.58 -13.72 -18.63
N ASP A 403 0.83 -12.98 -19.41
CA ASP A 403 -0.26 -13.54 -20.23
C ASP A 403 0.28 -14.26 -21.48
N VAL A 404 -0.63 -14.83 -22.26
CA VAL A 404 -0.32 -15.53 -23.53
C VAL A 404 0.37 -14.62 -24.57
N ASN A 405 0.22 -13.31 -24.41
CA ASN A 405 0.86 -12.29 -25.25
C ASN A 405 2.16 -11.77 -24.64
N ASN A 406 2.66 -12.42 -23.58
CA ASN A 406 3.88 -12.12 -22.84
C ASN A 406 3.87 -10.76 -22.11
N ASN A 407 2.70 -10.14 -21.96
CA ASN A 407 2.55 -8.88 -21.23
C ASN A 407 2.53 -9.15 -19.72
N ILE A 408 3.12 -8.23 -18.95
CA ILE A 408 3.11 -8.32 -17.50
C ILE A 408 1.75 -7.85 -17.00
N GLN A 409 0.99 -8.76 -16.42
CA GLN A 409 -0.25 -8.47 -15.72
C GLN A 409 0.03 -8.40 -14.22
N ASN A 410 -0.32 -7.28 -13.60
CA ASN A 410 -0.35 -7.14 -12.15
C ASN A 410 -1.81 -7.28 -11.69
N PRO A 411 -2.08 -8.09 -10.66
CA PRO A 411 -3.43 -8.33 -10.15
C PRO A 411 -4.04 -7.14 -9.41
#